data_AF-A0AAN6SNB4-F1
#
_entry.id   AF-A0AAN6SNB4-F1
#
_cell.length_a   1.000
_cell.length_b   1.000
_cell.length_c   1.000
_cell.angle_alpha   90.00
_cell.angle_beta   90.00
_cell.angle_gamma   90.00
#
_symmetry.space_group_name_H-M   'P 1'
#
loop_
_entity.id
_entity.type
_entity.pdbx_description
1 polymer ?
#
loop_
_entity_poly.entity_id
_entity_poly.type
_entity_poly.pdbx_seq_one_letter_code
_entity_poly.pdbx_strand_id
1 'polypeptide(L)'
;MSPLAPDPHPALPRVPGPKLAPFKPTAQAQIRFIGNLGRENDKDAQVWKMFEFRAWEYLHFRATRYLTGPLAELHFYYDYFDPFNCECRVYGRPKAEGCEELAVKAYGYLLLSPEQEAEVTKRMAGRRYKPDDPDVELNGDNFWGRWEEHRGQQVRAIVKDLITDNEGGDYPKAFDVEQIPLIWDHLKHLHSLGILVRDIHNGNYLRGKLVDFSRAWTMYHPCLEHMDLSDVNMFKRLEGHKLELTFDGEYPFIDYDVPQDLQDCAGDETYAIDQRSYQWRVKDGEDVEKHVMEELYADTRSAS
;
A
#
# COMPACT_ATOMS: atom_id res chain seq x y z
N MET A 1 36.47 -12.66 3.07
CA MET A 1 35.50 -11.55 3.21
C MET A 1 34.46 -12.02 4.19
N SER A 2 34.42 -11.44 5.39
CA SER A 2 33.37 -11.77 6.37
C SER A 2 32.00 -11.35 5.79
N PRO A 3 30.94 -12.16 5.95
CA PRO A 3 29.61 -11.70 5.62
C PRO A 3 29.32 -10.50 6.53
N LEU A 4 28.99 -9.36 5.93
CA LEU A 4 28.48 -8.20 6.65
C LEU A 4 27.30 -8.67 7.49
N ALA A 5 27.36 -8.45 8.81
CA ALA A 5 26.19 -8.62 9.65
C ALA A 5 25.05 -7.77 9.07
N PRO A 6 23.82 -8.30 8.93
CA PRO A 6 22.70 -7.51 8.46
C PRO A 6 22.53 -6.29 9.36
N ASP A 7 22.47 -5.11 8.73
CA ASP A 7 22.20 -3.84 9.39
C ASP A 7 20.93 -4.00 10.26
N PRO A 8 20.96 -3.69 11.58
CA PRO A 8 19.86 -4.03 12.47
C PRO A 8 18.52 -3.43 12.06
N HIS A 9 18.45 -2.35 11.27
CA HIS A 9 17.22 -1.84 10.66
C HIS A 9 17.51 -0.81 9.54
N PRO A 10 16.73 -0.85 8.46
CA PRO A 10 16.01 0.35 8.06
C PRO A 10 14.52 0.10 8.26
N ALA A 11 14.00 0.62 9.37
CA ALA A 11 12.65 0.37 9.88
C ALA A 11 11.50 0.91 8.99
N LEU A 12 11.80 1.48 7.81
CA LEU A 12 10.87 2.20 6.94
C LEU A 12 11.45 2.37 5.54
N PRO A 13 10.64 2.69 4.51
CA PRO A 13 11.19 2.93 3.19
C PRO A 13 12.28 4.00 3.27
N ARG A 14 13.50 3.63 2.85
CA ARG A 14 14.68 4.51 2.89
C ARG A 14 14.59 5.63 1.86
N VAL A 15 13.67 5.50 0.91
CA VAL A 15 13.41 6.53 -0.08
C VAL A 15 12.91 7.82 0.59
N PRO A 16 13.30 8.97 0.05
CA PRO A 16 12.92 10.27 0.60
C PRO A 16 11.44 10.59 0.35
N GLY A 17 10.96 11.67 0.99
CA GLY A 17 9.57 12.11 0.96
C GLY A 17 8.72 11.60 2.13
N PRO A 18 7.42 12.01 2.18
CA PRO A 18 6.53 11.68 3.28
C PRO A 18 6.30 10.18 3.45
N LYS A 19 6.34 9.76 4.72
CA LYS A 19 6.08 8.38 5.17
C LYS A 19 5.46 8.41 6.55
N LEU A 20 4.72 7.37 6.90
CA LEU A 20 4.22 7.22 8.26
C LEU A 20 5.37 7.15 9.27
N ALA A 21 5.22 7.89 10.36
CA ALA A 21 6.08 7.78 11.54
C ALA A 21 5.74 6.52 12.35
N PRO A 22 6.65 6.05 13.22
CA PRO A 22 6.36 4.92 14.09
C PRO A 22 5.22 5.23 15.06
N PHE A 23 4.36 4.24 15.30
CA PHE A 23 3.30 4.31 16.31
C PHE A 23 3.90 4.12 17.71
N LYS A 24 3.76 5.11 18.60
CA LYS A 24 4.49 5.17 19.88
C LYS A 24 3.85 4.28 20.98
N PRO A 25 4.63 3.53 21.78
CA PRO A 25 5.98 3.02 21.53
C PRO A 25 5.90 1.71 20.72
N THR A 26 6.68 1.64 19.63
CA THR A 26 6.81 0.44 18.78
C THR A 26 7.21 -0.79 19.60
N ALA A 27 6.71 -1.97 19.25
CA ALA A 27 6.92 -3.26 19.94
C ALA A 27 6.44 -3.35 21.41
N GLN A 28 6.10 -2.25 22.08
CA GLN A 28 5.53 -2.23 23.43
C GLN A 28 4.00 -2.13 23.46
N ALA A 29 3.37 -1.91 22.30
CA ALA A 29 1.92 -1.94 22.18
C ALA A 29 1.40 -3.32 22.63
N GLN A 30 0.45 -3.32 23.57
CA GLN A 30 -0.27 -4.54 23.92
C GLN A 30 -1.24 -4.87 22.78
N ILE A 31 -0.82 -5.81 21.94
CA ILE A 31 -1.59 -6.32 20.80
C ILE A 31 -2.55 -7.38 21.33
N ARG A 32 -3.86 -7.15 21.19
CA ARG A 32 -4.90 -8.12 21.53
C ARG A 32 -5.73 -8.43 20.30
N PHE A 33 -5.68 -9.69 19.85
CA PHE A 33 -6.59 -10.16 18.81
C PHE A 33 -8.05 -10.09 19.30
N ILE A 34 -8.87 -9.33 18.59
CA ILE A 34 -10.30 -9.16 18.88
C ILE A 34 -11.12 -10.19 18.10
N GLY A 35 -10.86 -10.33 16.79
CA GLY A 35 -11.54 -11.25 15.89
C GLY A 35 -11.06 -11.05 14.45
N ASN A 36 -11.41 -11.98 13.56
CA ASN A 36 -11.26 -11.75 12.13
C ASN A 36 -12.36 -10.79 11.68
N LEU A 37 -11.98 -9.74 10.95
CA LEU A 37 -12.94 -9.06 10.10
C LEU A 37 -12.82 -9.68 8.69
N GLY A 38 -13.92 -9.70 7.96
CA GLY A 38 -13.99 -10.19 6.59
C GLY A 38 -14.71 -11.52 6.44
N ARG A 39 -14.83 -11.98 5.19
CA ARG A 39 -15.40 -13.28 4.87
C ARG A 39 -14.40 -14.39 5.22
N GLU A 40 -14.84 -15.62 5.48
CA GLU A 40 -13.99 -16.76 5.91
C GLU A 40 -12.81 -17.10 4.97
N ASN A 41 -12.77 -16.54 3.76
CA ASN A 41 -11.71 -16.73 2.76
C ASN A 41 -10.94 -15.44 2.41
N ASP A 42 -11.23 -14.35 3.10
CA ASP A 42 -10.53 -13.08 2.90
C ASP A 42 -9.20 -13.13 3.66
N LYS A 43 -8.10 -13.23 2.91
CA LYS A 43 -6.74 -13.23 3.47
C LYS A 43 -6.30 -11.81 3.84
N ASP A 44 -6.96 -10.80 3.30
CA ASP A 44 -6.55 -9.39 3.37
C ASP A 44 -7.37 -8.60 4.41
N ALA A 45 -8.58 -9.05 4.77
CA ALA A 45 -9.48 -8.39 5.73
C ALA A 45 -9.23 -8.70 7.22
N GLN A 46 -8.27 -9.56 7.54
CA GLN A 46 -7.99 -9.94 8.93
C GLN A 46 -7.44 -8.72 9.67
N VAL A 47 -8.11 -8.23 10.74
CA VAL A 47 -7.64 -7.08 11.55
C VAL A 47 -6.41 -7.47 12.37
N TRP A 48 -5.31 -7.53 11.64
CA TRP A 48 -3.99 -6.97 11.83
C TRP A 48 -3.47 -6.84 10.40
N LYS A 49 -3.49 -5.65 9.78
CA LYS A 49 -2.92 -5.56 8.43
C LYS A 49 -1.40 -5.72 8.52
N MET A 50 -0.93 -6.90 8.19
CA MET A 50 0.46 -7.32 8.24
C MET A 50 0.84 -7.82 6.85
N PHE A 51 2.01 -7.44 6.38
CA PHE A 51 2.36 -7.63 4.98
C PHE A 51 3.07 -8.96 4.77
N GLU A 52 2.45 -9.84 3.99
CA GLU A 52 3.08 -11.05 3.43
C GLU A 52 3.94 -10.64 2.23
N PHE A 53 5.25 -10.93 2.27
CA PHE A 53 6.15 -10.54 1.19
C PHE A 53 6.15 -11.58 0.07
N ARG A 54 5.36 -11.34 -0.98
CA ARG A 54 5.37 -12.15 -2.22
C ARG A 54 6.01 -11.40 -3.38
N ALA A 55 7.32 -11.19 -3.31
CA ALA A 55 8.09 -10.37 -4.27
C ALA A 55 7.70 -10.62 -5.74
N TRP A 56 7.49 -11.88 -6.15
CA TRP A 56 7.23 -12.24 -7.54
C TRP A 56 5.82 -11.86 -8.05
N GLU A 57 4.80 -11.89 -7.18
CA GLU A 57 3.42 -11.50 -7.53
C GLU A 57 3.30 -9.97 -7.65
N TYR A 58 4.08 -9.23 -6.84
CA TYR A 58 4.11 -7.76 -6.84
C TYR A 58 5.06 -7.17 -7.91
N LEU A 59 6.19 -7.83 -8.17
CA LEU A 59 7.13 -7.51 -9.25
C LEU A 59 6.74 -8.14 -10.60
N HIS A 60 5.47 -8.54 -10.77
CA HIS A 60 4.96 -9.09 -12.03
C HIS A 60 5.52 -8.29 -13.22
N PHE A 61 5.85 -8.94 -14.34
CA PHE A 61 6.50 -8.33 -15.53
C PHE A 61 5.88 -6.98 -15.97
N ARG A 62 4.63 -6.70 -15.62
CA ARG A 62 3.94 -5.43 -15.87
C ARG A 62 4.21 -4.29 -14.89
N ALA A 63 4.68 -4.55 -13.66
CA ALA A 63 4.93 -3.52 -12.64
C ALA A 63 6.23 -2.78 -12.92
N THR A 64 7.29 -3.50 -13.31
CA THR A 64 8.62 -2.94 -13.64
C THR A 64 8.77 -2.54 -15.10
N ARG A 65 7.78 -2.81 -15.96
CA ARG A 65 7.83 -2.47 -17.40
C ARG A 65 8.04 -0.98 -17.70
N TYR A 66 7.75 -0.13 -16.73
CA TYR A 66 7.87 1.33 -16.83
C TYR A 66 9.19 1.87 -16.28
N LEU A 67 10.07 0.99 -15.78
CA LEU A 67 11.42 1.40 -15.42
C LEU A 67 12.19 1.74 -16.70
N THR A 68 12.84 2.90 -16.70
CA THR A 68 13.72 3.37 -17.79
C THR A 68 15.10 2.70 -17.76
N GLY A 69 15.44 2.05 -16.65
CA GLY A 69 16.68 1.32 -16.46
C GLY A 69 16.70 0.56 -15.14
N PRO A 70 17.74 -0.24 -14.89
CA PRO A 70 17.92 -0.87 -13.59
C PRO A 70 18.12 0.20 -12.50
N LEU A 71 17.51 -0.03 -11.34
CA LEU A 71 17.75 0.81 -10.17
C LEU A 71 19.19 0.56 -9.68
N ALA A 72 19.84 1.60 -9.15
CA ALA A 72 21.26 1.55 -8.80
C ALA A 72 21.55 0.48 -7.75
N GLU A 73 20.61 0.29 -6.83
CA GLU A 73 20.73 -0.65 -5.74
C GLU A 73 19.52 -1.58 -5.69
N LEU A 74 19.76 -2.86 -5.38
CA LEU A 74 18.70 -3.88 -5.27
C LEU A 74 17.61 -3.45 -4.26
N HIS A 75 18.03 -2.72 -3.24
CA HIS A 75 17.18 -2.31 -2.14
C HIS A 75 16.11 -1.27 -2.55
N PHE A 76 16.31 -0.53 -3.64
CA PHE A 76 15.29 0.37 -4.19
C PHE A 76 14.08 -0.37 -4.77
N TYR A 77 14.27 -1.58 -5.29
CA TYR A 77 13.13 -2.40 -5.70
C TYR A 77 12.23 -2.74 -4.49
N TYR A 78 12.82 -3.01 -3.34
CA TYR A 78 12.05 -3.19 -2.11
C TYR A 78 11.41 -1.88 -1.66
N ASP A 79 12.14 -0.76 -1.68
CA ASP A 79 11.64 0.50 -1.15
C ASP A 79 10.47 1.10 -1.97
N TYR A 80 10.38 0.81 -3.27
CA TYR A 80 9.29 1.30 -4.12
C TYR A 80 8.15 0.31 -4.39
N PHE A 81 8.41 -1.01 -4.33
CA PHE A 81 7.42 -2.02 -4.74
C PHE A 81 6.91 -2.90 -3.60
N ASP A 82 7.57 -2.88 -2.43
CA ASP A 82 7.09 -3.62 -1.27
C ASP A 82 5.73 -3.05 -0.79
N PRO A 83 4.72 -3.92 -0.60
CA PRO A 83 3.39 -3.53 -0.14
C PRO A 83 3.35 -2.61 1.08
N PHE A 84 4.15 -2.89 2.11
CA PHE A 84 4.22 -2.06 3.31
C PHE A 84 4.77 -0.67 2.97
N ASN A 85 5.83 -0.62 2.18
CA ASN A 85 6.47 0.64 1.78
C ASN A 85 5.53 1.50 0.91
N CYS A 86 4.82 0.90 -0.04
CA CYS A 86 3.79 1.58 -0.85
C CYS A 86 2.77 2.27 0.06
N GLU A 87 2.19 1.52 0.98
CA GLU A 87 1.13 2.00 1.86
C GLU A 87 1.64 3.01 2.90
N CYS A 88 2.84 2.80 3.44
CA CYS A 88 3.51 3.72 4.35
C CYS A 88 3.74 5.09 3.71
N ARG A 89 4.15 5.12 2.43
CA ARG A 89 4.32 6.35 1.64
C ARG A 89 2.98 7.00 1.32
N VAL A 90 1.98 6.21 0.90
CA VAL A 90 0.64 6.74 0.65
C VAL A 90 0.10 7.42 1.89
N TYR A 91 0.01 6.76 3.05
CA TYR A 91 -0.52 7.42 4.25
C TYR A 91 0.35 8.59 4.76
N GLY A 92 1.65 8.56 4.49
CA GLY A 92 2.53 9.69 4.78
C GLY A 92 2.15 10.96 4.01
N ARG A 93 1.71 10.83 2.76
CA ARG A 93 1.43 11.95 1.85
C ARG A 93 0.22 12.80 2.27
N PRO A 94 -1.02 12.28 2.41
CA PRO A 94 -2.14 13.05 2.93
C PRO A 94 -1.88 13.62 4.32
N LYS A 95 -1.12 12.91 5.17
CA LYS A 95 -0.73 13.43 6.48
C LYS A 95 0.16 14.67 6.41
N ALA A 96 1.13 14.68 5.51
CA ALA A 96 1.97 15.86 5.27
C ALA A 96 1.19 17.04 4.67
N GLU A 97 0.14 16.75 3.89
CA GLU A 97 -0.68 17.75 3.20
C GLU A 97 -1.91 18.20 4.01
N GLY A 98 -2.18 17.56 5.16
CA GLY A 98 -3.35 17.87 5.99
C GLY A 98 -4.67 17.35 5.43
N CYS A 99 -4.64 16.29 4.64
CA CYS A 99 -5.79 15.66 3.97
C CYS A 99 -6.02 14.21 4.43
N GLU A 100 -5.78 13.89 5.71
CA GLU A 100 -5.91 12.52 6.25
C GLU A 100 -7.32 11.95 6.10
N GLU A 101 -8.34 12.79 5.90
CA GLU A 101 -9.72 12.39 5.65
C GLU A 101 -9.91 11.62 4.34
N LEU A 102 -8.99 11.68 3.38
CA LEU A 102 -9.15 11.00 2.09
C LEU A 102 -9.15 9.46 2.18
N ALA A 103 -8.70 8.91 3.31
CA ALA A 103 -8.62 7.49 3.57
C ALA A 103 -8.98 7.17 5.03
N VAL A 104 -8.96 5.89 5.40
CA VAL A 104 -8.98 5.54 6.83
C VAL A 104 -7.77 6.14 7.52
N LYS A 105 -7.96 6.70 8.72
CA LYS A 105 -6.86 7.33 9.46
C LYS A 105 -5.79 6.30 9.79
N ALA A 106 -4.54 6.63 9.51
CA ALA A 106 -3.37 5.84 9.88
C ALA A 106 -2.53 6.56 10.93
N TYR A 107 -2.31 5.90 12.06
CA TYR A 107 -1.60 6.49 13.21
C TYR A 107 -0.08 6.37 13.08
N GLY A 108 0.38 5.35 12.38
CA GLY A 108 1.80 5.03 12.22
C GLY A 108 2.00 3.56 11.94
N TYR A 109 3.25 3.13 11.88
CA TYR A 109 3.59 1.71 11.73
C TYR A 109 4.09 1.08 13.04
N LEU A 110 4.01 -0.24 13.12
CA LEU A 110 4.53 -1.07 14.19
C LEU A 110 5.48 -2.13 13.61
N LEU A 111 6.52 -2.44 14.38
CA LEU A 111 7.35 -3.61 14.19
C LEU A 111 6.99 -4.62 15.27
N LEU A 112 6.61 -5.83 14.87
CA LEU A 112 6.23 -6.89 15.79
C LEU A 112 7.49 -7.51 16.39
N SER A 113 7.47 -7.74 17.70
CA SER A 113 8.42 -8.64 18.35
C SER A 113 8.20 -10.10 17.90
N PRO A 114 9.21 -10.98 18.00
CA PRO A 114 9.04 -12.40 17.73
C PRO A 114 7.87 -13.03 18.52
N GLU A 115 7.63 -12.58 19.75
CA GLU A 115 6.51 -13.05 20.57
C GLU A 115 5.15 -12.61 20.02
N GLN A 116 5.04 -11.35 19.56
CA GLN A 116 3.83 -10.85 18.92
C GLN A 116 3.57 -11.56 17.60
N GLU A 117 4.61 -11.75 16.79
CA GLU A 117 4.52 -12.50 15.54
C GLU A 117 4.03 -13.94 15.78
N ALA A 118 4.63 -14.65 16.75
CA ALA A 118 4.23 -16.00 17.11
C ALA A 118 2.79 -16.09 17.63
N GLU A 119 2.36 -15.14 18.46
CA GLU A 119 0.97 -15.10 18.96
C GLU A 119 0.00 -14.84 17.82
N VAL A 120 0.31 -13.92 16.89
CA VAL A 120 -0.54 -13.68 15.73
C VAL A 120 -0.61 -14.94 14.85
N THR A 121 0.51 -15.56 14.50
CA THR A 121 0.48 -16.81 13.69
C THR A 121 -0.32 -17.91 14.37
N LYS A 122 -0.20 -18.05 15.69
CA LYS A 122 -0.98 -19.02 16.46
C LYS A 122 -2.49 -18.76 16.38
N ARG A 123 -2.91 -17.49 16.43
CA ARG A 123 -4.33 -17.12 16.31
C ARG A 123 -4.87 -17.31 14.91
N MET A 124 -4.09 -16.96 13.89
CA MET A 124 -4.54 -16.92 12.50
C MET A 124 -4.43 -18.27 11.80
N ALA A 125 -3.28 -18.94 11.95
CA ALA A 125 -3.01 -20.21 11.29
C ALA A 125 -3.30 -21.44 12.17
N GLY A 126 -3.60 -21.24 13.45
CA GLY A 126 -3.76 -22.34 14.43
C GLY A 126 -2.48 -23.14 14.67
N ARG A 127 -1.31 -22.64 14.23
CA ARG A 127 -0.02 -23.33 14.26
C ARG A 127 0.93 -22.62 15.21
N ARG A 128 1.76 -23.40 15.91
CA ARG A 128 2.92 -22.82 16.61
C ARG A 128 3.94 -22.39 15.57
N TYR A 129 4.41 -21.17 15.69
CA TYR A 129 5.39 -20.59 14.80
C TYR A 129 6.47 -19.90 15.61
N LYS A 130 7.73 -20.18 15.27
CA LYS A 130 8.91 -19.57 15.87
C LYS A 130 9.87 -19.22 14.73
N PRO A 131 9.82 -17.99 14.19
CA PRO A 131 10.61 -17.62 13.01
C PRO A 131 12.11 -17.69 13.27
N ASP A 132 12.53 -17.53 14.53
CA ASP A 132 13.95 -17.51 14.92
C ASP A 132 14.49 -18.88 15.34
N ASP A 133 13.66 -19.92 15.30
CA ASP A 133 14.10 -21.28 15.59
C ASP A 133 14.93 -21.80 14.39
N PRO A 134 16.24 -22.08 14.58
CA PRO A 134 17.10 -22.51 13.47
C PRO A 134 16.71 -23.88 12.90
N ASP A 135 15.91 -24.66 13.63
CA ASP A 135 15.42 -25.97 13.17
C ASP A 135 14.15 -25.86 12.30
N VAL A 136 13.56 -24.65 12.18
CA VAL A 136 12.39 -24.39 11.34
C VAL A 136 12.83 -23.89 9.97
N GLU A 137 12.63 -24.67 8.92
CA GLU A 137 12.89 -24.24 7.53
C GLU A 137 11.90 -23.15 7.08
N LEU A 138 12.44 -22.05 6.52
CA LEU A 138 11.70 -20.95 5.91
C LEU A 138 11.84 -21.00 4.39
N ASN A 139 10.86 -21.59 3.71
CA ASN A 139 10.87 -21.82 2.25
C ASN A 139 9.75 -21.05 1.52
N GLY A 140 9.19 -20.01 2.14
CA GLY A 140 8.06 -19.25 1.62
C GLY A 140 6.69 -19.86 1.91
N ASP A 141 6.58 -21.16 2.26
CA ASP A 141 5.30 -21.83 2.58
C ASP A 141 4.94 -21.72 4.08
N ASN A 142 5.01 -20.49 4.60
CA ASN A 142 4.56 -20.16 5.95
C ASN A 142 3.56 -19.00 5.92
N PHE A 143 2.91 -18.77 7.05
CA PHE A 143 1.88 -17.73 7.19
C PHE A 143 2.36 -16.33 6.75
N TRP A 144 3.66 -16.03 6.86
CA TRP A 144 4.24 -14.74 6.51
C TRP A 144 4.94 -14.71 5.14
N GLY A 145 4.94 -15.83 4.40
CA GLY A 145 5.67 -15.93 3.14
C GLY A 145 7.19 -15.81 3.31
N ARG A 146 7.73 -16.12 4.50
CA ARG A 146 9.15 -15.92 4.81
C ARG A 146 10.06 -16.95 4.14
N TRP A 147 11.17 -16.46 3.61
CA TRP A 147 12.31 -17.27 3.17
C TRP A 147 13.44 -17.16 4.20
N GLU A 148 14.46 -18.00 4.13
CA GLU A 148 15.61 -17.97 5.05
C GLU A 148 16.29 -16.59 5.12
N GLU A 149 16.30 -15.83 4.01
CA GLU A 149 16.85 -14.48 3.98
C GLU A 149 16.04 -13.49 4.85
N HIS A 150 14.80 -13.85 5.20
CA HIS A 150 13.93 -13.06 6.07
C HIS A 150 14.09 -13.42 7.55
N ARG A 151 14.92 -14.41 7.91
CA ARG A 151 15.12 -14.80 9.30
C ARG A 151 15.68 -13.64 10.13
N GLY A 152 15.13 -13.42 11.32
CA GLY A 152 15.47 -12.29 12.19
C GLY A 152 14.91 -10.94 11.75
N GLN A 153 14.23 -10.84 10.60
CA GLN A 153 13.50 -9.62 10.23
C GLN A 153 12.18 -9.54 11.02
N GLN A 154 11.75 -8.32 11.37
CA GLN A 154 10.48 -8.11 12.08
C GLN A 154 9.32 -7.97 11.10
N VAL A 155 8.14 -8.52 11.45
CA VAL A 155 6.90 -8.21 10.70
C VAL A 155 6.57 -6.73 10.88
N ARG A 156 6.21 -6.08 9.78
CA ARG A 156 5.78 -4.68 9.72
C ARG A 156 4.27 -4.62 9.62
N ALA A 157 3.65 -3.71 10.35
CA ALA A 157 2.20 -3.49 10.35
C ALA A 157 1.88 -2.00 10.35
N ILE A 158 0.71 -1.60 9.84
CA ILE A 158 0.22 -0.21 9.90
C ILE A 158 -0.99 -0.15 10.84
N VAL A 159 -0.94 0.78 11.79
CA VAL A 159 -2.00 1.02 12.78
C VAL A 159 -3.00 2.00 12.20
N LYS A 160 -4.25 1.59 12.10
CA LYS A 160 -5.34 2.37 11.49
C LYS A 160 -6.55 2.45 12.41
N ASP A 161 -7.46 3.36 12.10
CA ASP A 161 -8.79 3.37 12.72
C ASP A 161 -9.50 2.03 12.46
N LEU A 162 -10.09 1.49 13.53
CA LEU A 162 -11.01 0.37 13.45
C LEU A 162 -12.37 0.91 13.00
N ILE A 163 -12.77 0.58 11.77
CA ILE A 163 -14.08 0.93 11.24
C ILE A 163 -15.07 -0.17 11.64
N THR A 164 -16.13 0.20 12.36
CA THR A 164 -17.20 -0.71 12.79
C THR A 164 -18.55 -0.17 12.37
N ASP A 165 -19.49 -1.07 12.10
CA ASP A 165 -20.91 -0.73 12.07
C ASP A 165 -21.48 -0.81 13.50
N ASN A 166 -22.39 0.12 13.82
CA ASN A 166 -23.01 0.15 15.15
C ASN A 166 -23.93 -1.07 15.29
N GLU A 167 -23.69 -1.87 16.35
CA GLU A 167 -24.58 -2.91 16.88
C GLU A 167 -24.77 -4.16 16.00
N GLY A 168 -23.78 -5.07 15.93
CA GLY A 168 -24.07 -6.41 15.40
C GLY A 168 -22.91 -7.38 15.20
N GLY A 169 -21.66 -6.90 15.10
CA GLY A 169 -20.53 -7.79 14.82
C GLY A 169 -20.41 -8.26 13.37
N ASP A 170 -21.22 -7.71 12.47
CA ASP A 170 -21.09 -7.93 11.03
C ASP A 170 -19.95 -7.09 10.43
N TYR A 171 -19.42 -7.55 9.29
CA TYR A 171 -18.39 -6.83 8.54
C TYR A 171 -18.93 -5.46 8.09
N PRO A 172 -18.18 -4.36 8.31
CA PRO A 172 -18.67 -3.04 7.94
C PRO A 172 -18.96 -2.97 6.45
N LYS A 173 -20.07 -2.31 6.10
CA LYS A 173 -20.38 -2.05 4.68
C LYS A 173 -19.25 -1.26 4.01
N ALA A 174 -19.07 -1.51 2.71
CA ALA A 174 -18.07 -0.80 1.93
C ALA A 174 -18.34 0.71 1.90
N PHE A 175 -19.60 1.11 1.69
CA PHE A 175 -20.10 2.49 1.71
C PHE A 175 -21.63 2.48 1.63
N ASP A 176 -22.25 3.61 1.92
CA ASP A 176 -23.65 3.91 1.57
C ASP A 176 -23.73 4.64 0.22
N VAL A 177 -24.88 4.53 -0.48
CA VAL A 177 -25.09 5.13 -1.81
C VAL A 177 -24.82 6.63 -1.83
N GLU A 178 -25.18 7.33 -0.75
CA GLU A 178 -24.98 8.78 -0.61
C GLU A 178 -23.50 9.17 -0.55
N GLN A 179 -22.60 8.21 -0.32
CA GLN A 179 -21.16 8.43 -0.28
C GLN A 179 -20.48 8.34 -1.66
N ILE A 180 -21.17 7.85 -2.70
CA ILE A 180 -20.60 7.64 -4.04
C ILE A 180 -19.91 8.89 -4.61
N PRO A 181 -20.55 10.09 -4.62
CA PRO A 181 -19.90 11.30 -5.12
C PRO A 181 -18.63 11.65 -4.33
N LEU A 182 -18.69 11.48 -3.00
CA LEU A 182 -17.56 11.78 -2.12
C LEU A 182 -16.40 10.80 -2.30
N ILE A 183 -16.69 9.51 -2.53
CA ILE A 183 -15.66 8.50 -2.83
C ILE A 183 -14.90 8.88 -4.10
N TRP A 184 -15.63 9.29 -5.14
CA TRP A 184 -15.03 9.73 -6.38
C TRP A 184 -14.17 11.00 -6.20
N ASP A 185 -14.66 11.99 -5.46
CA ASP A 185 -13.90 13.20 -5.15
C ASP A 185 -12.64 12.89 -4.32
N HIS A 186 -12.70 11.96 -3.37
CA HIS A 186 -11.52 11.51 -2.65
C HIS A 186 -10.50 10.85 -3.57
N LEU A 187 -10.92 10.00 -4.51
CA LEU A 187 -10.01 9.36 -5.46
C LEU A 187 -9.32 10.41 -6.36
N LYS A 188 -10.07 11.38 -6.87
CA LYS A 188 -9.52 12.52 -7.62
C LYS A 188 -8.50 13.32 -6.78
N HIS A 189 -8.79 13.54 -5.50
CA HIS A 189 -7.89 14.26 -4.61
C HIS A 189 -6.62 13.45 -4.30
N LEU A 190 -6.72 12.14 -4.05
CA LEU A 190 -5.54 11.28 -3.93
C LEU A 190 -4.65 11.38 -5.17
N HIS A 191 -5.25 11.42 -6.37
CA HIS A 191 -4.50 11.60 -7.61
C HIS A 191 -3.83 12.97 -7.71
N SER A 192 -4.46 14.04 -7.24
CA SER A 192 -3.84 15.37 -7.23
C SER A 192 -2.69 15.47 -6.22
N LEU A 193 -2.64 14.60 -5.21
CA LEU A 193 -1.51 14.41 -4.30
C LEU A 193 -0.38 13.52 -4.87
N GLY A 194 -0.47 13.15 -6.15
CA GLY A 194 0.52 12.32 -6.82
C GLY A 194 0.44 10.84 -6.46
N ILE A 195 -0.72 10.35 -6.00
CA ILE A 195 -0.95 8.96 -5.66
C ILE A 195 -1.78 8.28 -6.75
N LEU A 196 -1.32 7.15 -7.27
CA LEU A 196 -2.07 6.25 -8.15
C LEU A 196 -2.43 4.99 -7.36
N VAL A 197 -3.70 4.71 -7.11
CA VAL A 197 -4.15 3.70 -6.11
C VAL A 197 -3.98 2.26 -6.60
N ARG A 198 -4.28 2.00 -7.87
CA ARG A 198 -4.11 0.74 -8.63
C ARG A 198 -4.93 -0.46 -8.16
N ASP A 199 -5.66 -0.36 -7.05
CA ASP A 199 -6.40 -1.49 -6.46
C ASP A 199 -7.79 -1.13 -5.94
N ILE A 200 -8.58 -0.51 -6.81
CA ILE A 200 -9.98 -0.18 -6.51
C ILE A 200 -10.82 -1.47 -6.61
N HIS A 201 -11.45 -1.85 -5.51
CA HIS A 201 -12.54 -2.83 -5.45
C HIS A 201 -13.28 -2.72 -4.10
N ASN A 202 -14.47 -3.31 -3.99
CA ASN A 202 -15.33 -3.23 -2.80
C ASN A 202 -14.61 -3.64 -1.49
N GLY A 203 -13.82 -4.71 -1.52
CA GLY A 203 -13.04 -5.17 -0.36
C GLY A 203 -12.06 -4.14 0.23
N ASN A 204 -11.64 -3.15 -0.56
CA ASN A 204 -10.70 -2.10 -0.15
C ASN A 204 -11.38 -0.83 0.35
N TYR A 205 -12.72 -0.81 0.43
CA TYR A 205 -13.49 0.28 1.04
C TYR A 205 -14.17 -0.17 2.32
N LEU A 206 -14.12 0.67 3.36
CA LEU A 206 -14.95 0.56 4.55
C LEU A 206 -15.60 1.92 4.84
N ARG A 207 -16.93 1.97 4.89
CA ARG A 207 -17.73 3.19 5.08
C ARG A 207 -17.30 4.39 4.21
N GLY A 208 -17.02 4.13 2.94
CA GLY A 208 -16.63 5.12 1.94
C GLY A 208 -15.18 5.59 2.05
N LYS A 209 -14.34 4.89 2.82
CA LYS A 209 -12.91 5.19 2.96
C LYS A 209 -12.07 4.04 2.40
N LEU A 210 -11.05 4.38 1.62
CA LEU A 210 -10.03 3.41 1.21
C LEU A 210 -9.22 2.94 2.42
N VAL A 211 -9.03 1.63 2.51
CA VAL A 211 -8.29 0.98 3.60
C VAL A 211 -7.06 0.22 3.12
N ASP A 212 -6.83 0.11 1.82
CA ASP A 212 -5.68 -0.59 1.25
C ASP A 212 -4.96 0.26 0.19
N PHE A 213 -3.65 0.44 0.40
CA PHE A 213 -2.75 1.08 -0.58
C PHE A 213 -1.49 0.25 -0.87
N SER A 214 -1.54 -1.05 -0.63
CA SER A 214 -0.41 -1.98 -0.84
C SER A 214 0.10 -2.00 -2.29
N ARG A 215 -0.76 -1.67 -3.27
CA ARG A 215 -0.41 -1.63 -4.70
C ARG A 215 -0.21 -0.22 -5.24
N ALA A 216 -0.41 0.80 -4.42
CA ALA A 216 -0.43 2.18 -4.84
C ALA A 216 0.98 2.72 -5.12
N TRP A 217 1.09 3.66 -6.05
CA TRP A 217 2.32 4.37 -6.36
C TRP A 217 2.20 5.83 -5.96
N THR A 218 3.17 6.33 -5.19
CA THR A 218 3.20 7.72 -4.73
C THR A 218 4.36 8.43 -5.41
N MET A 219 4.12 9.60 -5.99
CA MET A 219 5.17 10.45 -6.53
C MET A 219 6.13 10.90 -5.41
N TYR A 220 7.44 10.86 -5.62
CA TYR A 220 8.12 10.27 -6.77
C TYR A 220 8.08 8.71 -6.76
N HIS A 221 7.90 8.07 -7.92
CA HIS A 221 8.03 6.61 -8.08
C HIS A 221 8.68 6.28 -9.45
N PRO A 222 9.67 5.37 -9.53
CA PRO A 222 10.46 5.14 -10.74
C PRO A 222 9.68 4.64 -11.94
N CYS A 223 8.57 3.93 -11.71
CA CYS A 223 7.64 3.59 -12.78
C CYS A 223 6.68 4.72 -13.13
N LEU A 224 6.25 5.53 -12.15
CA LEU A 224 5.20 6.53 -12.38
C LEU A 224 5.75 7.79 -13.06
N GLU A 225 6.97 8.22 -12.71
CA GLU A 225 7.60 9.38 -13.33
C GLU A 225 7.79 9.19 -14.84
N HIS A 226 8.11 7.97 -15.26
CA HIS A 226 8.42 7.66 -16.67
C HIS A 226 7.30 6.97 -17.43
N MET A 227 6.19 6.66 -16.76
CA MET A 227 4.99 6.17 -17.42
C MET A 227 4.52 7.22 -18.42
N ASP A 228 4.20 6.83 -19.66
CA ASP A 228 3.65 7.76 -20.63
C ASP A 228 2.20 8.16 -20.26
N LEU A 229 1.70 9.24 -20.87
CA LEU A 229 0.36 9.73 -20.55
C LEU A 229 -0.73 8.71 -20.95
N SER A 230 -0.50 7.89 -21.97
CA SER A 230 -1.46 6.90 -22.44
C SER A 230 -1.65 5.76 -21.43
N ASP A 231 -0.56 5.31 -20.81
CA ASP A 231 -0.54 4.32 -19.75
C ASP A 231 -1.14 4.87 -18.44
N VAL A 232 -0.81 6.12 -18.07
CA VAL A 232 -1.43 6.78 -16.90
C VAL A 232 -2.95 6.86 -17.09
N ASN A 233 -3.38 7.28 -18.28
CA ASN A 233 -4.77 7.36 -18.65
C ASN A 233 -5.45 5.99 -18.68
N MET A 234 -4.76 4.95 -19.13
CA MET A 234 -5.26 3.57 -19.05
C MET A 234 -5.52 3.16 -17.60
N PHE A 235 -4.59 3.41 -16.67
CA PHE A 235 -4.83 3.09 -15.26
C PHE A 235 -6.00 3.86 -14.67
N LYS A 236 -6.16 5.15 -15.00
CA LYS A 236 -7.28 5.96 -14.52
C LYS A 236 -8.62 5.45 -15.03
N ARG A 237 -8.71 5.07 -16.31
CA ARG A 237 -9.91 4.41 -16.85
C ARG A 237 -10.21 3.10 -16.13
N LEU A 238 -9.19 2.28 -15.89
CA LEU A 238 -9.34 1.03 -15.15
C LEU A 238 -9.80 1.26 -13.71
N GLU A 239 -9.31 2.29 -13.02
CA GLU A 239 -9.76 2.65 -11.68
C GLU A 239 -11.20 3.16 -11.67
N GLY A 240 -11.59 4.01 -12.63
CA GLY A 240 -12.96 4.47 -12.81
C GLY A 240 -13.92 3.30 -13.07
N HIS A 241 -13.59 2.44 -14.03
CA HIS A 241 -14.39 1.25 -14.34
C HIS A 241 -14.50 0.29 -13.14
N LYS A 242 -13.40 0.04 -12.43
CA LYS A 242 -13.41 -0.78 -11.21
C LYS A 242 -14.26 -0.16 -10.09
N LEU A 243 -14.30 1.17 -10.03
CA LEU A 243 -15.12 1.89 -9.06
C LEU A 243 -16.61 1.74 -9.38
N GLU A 244 -17.01 1.86 -10.65
CA GLU A 244 -18.38 1.57 -11.08
C GLU A 244 -18.78 0.13 -10.78
N LEU A 245 -17.94 -0.85 -11.11
CA LEU A 245 -18.17 -2.26 -10.76
C LEU A 245 -18.28 -2.49 -9.25
N THR A 246 -17.58 -1.69 -8.46
CA THR A 246 -17.67 -1.72 -7.00
C THR A 246 -19.03 -1.22 -6.52
N PHE A 247 -19.55 -0.16 -7.15
CA PHE A 247 -20.89 0.37 -6.85
C PHE A 247 -21.98 -0.62 -7.25
N ASP A 248 -21.91 -1.16 -8.46
CA ASP A 248 -22.86 -2.16 -8.97
C ASP A 248 -22.82 -3.47 -8.17
N GLY A 249 -21.62 -3.88 -7.74
CA GLY A 249 -21.43 -5.09 -6.95
C GLY A 249 -22.09 -5.00 -5.56
N GLU A 250 -22.03 -3.83 -4.92
CA GLU A 250 -22.68 -3.59 -3.63
C GLU A 250 -24.18 -3.28 -3.76
N TYR A 251 -24.59 -2.66 -4.88
CA TYR A 251 -25.95 -2.19 -5.09
C TYR A 251 -26.53 -2.58 -6.46
N PRO A 252 -26.63 -3.89 -6.79
CA PRO A 252 -27.00 -4.35 -8.13
C PRO A 252 -28.43 -4.02 -8.58
N PHE A 253 -29.27 -3.50 -7.67
CA PHE A 253 -30.70 -3.24 -7.91
C PHE A 253 -31.17 -1.87 -7.39
N ILE A 254 -30.26 -1.00 -6.98
CA ILE A 254 -30.59 0.36 -6.56
C ILE A 254 -30.22 1.31 -7.70
N ASP A 255 -31.11 2.24 -8.01
CA ASP A 255 -30.80 3.35 -8.90
C ASP A 255 -30.08 4.44 -8.10
N TYR A 256 -28.92 4.87 -8.59
CA TYR A 256 -28.10 5.86 -7.91
C TYR A 256 -27.38 6.76 -8.92
N ASP A 257 -27.22 8.03 -8.56
CA ASP A 257 -26.58 9.02 -9.41
C ASP A 257 -25.05 8.83 -9.37
N VAL A 258 -24.50 8.24 -10.44
CA VAL A 258 -23.06 8.18 -10.66
C VAL A 258 -22.58 9.54 -11.20
N PRO A 259 -21.51 10.14 -10.64
CA PRO A 259 -20.94 11.37 -11.17
C PRO A 259 -20.64 11.26 -12.68
N GLN A 260 -21.05 12.26 -13.47
CA GLN A 260 -20.88 12.23 -14.92
C GLN A 260 -19.41 12.07 -15.33
N ASP A 261 -18.50 12.76 -14.64
CA ASP A 261 -17.06 12.67 -14.92
C ASP A 261 -16.45 11.29 -14.58
N LEU A 262 -17.09 10.52 -13.69
CA LEU A 262 -16.75 9.11 -13.47
C LEU A 262 -17.24 8.24 -14.63
N GLN A 263 -18.49 8.43 -15.08
CA GLN A 263 -19.04 7.72 -16.25
C GLN A 263 -18.19 7.96 -17.50
N ASP A 264 -17.82 9.23 -17.74
CA ASP A 264 -16.97 9.62 -18.86
C ASP A 264 -15.58 8.95 -18.73
N CYS A 265 -15.02 8.92 -17.51
CA CYS A 265 -13.76 8.26 -17.22
C CYS A 265 -13.82 6.74 -17.44
N ALA A 266 -14.94 6.10 -17.16
CA ALA A 266 -15.11 4.66 -17.37
C ALA A 266 -15.37 4.32 -18.84
N GLY A 267 -16.02 5.22 -19.58
CA GLY A 267 -16.48 5.01 -20.96
C GLY A 267 -15.40 5.10 -22.03
N ASP A 268 -14.46 6.07 -21.92
CA ASP A 268 -13.20 6.16 -22.69
C ASP A 268 -12.50 7.52 -22.51
N GLU A 269 -13.18 8.50 -21.93
CA GLU A 269 -12.59 9.79 -21.57
C GLU A 269 -11.70 9.64 -20.32
N THR A 270 -10.96 10.68 -19.98
CA THR A 270 -10.11 10.68 -18.79
C THR A 270 -10.30 11.99 -18.06
N TYR A 271 -10.60 11.94 -16.77
CA TYR A 271 -10.63 13.17 -15.98
C TYR A 271 -9.23 13.79 -15.85
N ALA A 272 -9.13 15.11 -15.72
CA ALA A 272 -7.93 15.89 -16.06
C ALA A 272 -6.71 15.77 -15.11
N ILE A 273 -6.75 14.93 -14.07
CA ILE A 273 -5.69 14.91 -13.03
C ILE A 273 -4.60 13.91 -13.41
N ASP A 274 -3.41 14.43 -13.70
CA ASP A 274 -2.19 13.65 -13.89
C ASP A 274 -1.40 13.64 -12.58
N GLN A 275 -1.21 12.47 -11.98
CA GLN A 275 -0.49 12.30 -10.71
C GLN A 275 0.96 12.82 -10.80
N ARG A 276 1.56 12.78 -11.99
CA ARG A 276 2.93 13.25 -12.24
C ARG A 276 3.05 14.77 -12.15
N SER A 277 1.92 15.49 -12.24
CA SER A 277 1.88 16.95 -12.10
C SER A 277 2.03 17.43 -10.65
N TYR A 278 1.94 16.52 -9.68
CA TYR A 278 2.19 16.83 -8.28
C TYR A 278 3.61 17.38 -8.10
N GLN A 279 3.72 18.54 -7.45
CA GLN A 279 4.96 19.32 -7.35
C GLN A 279 5.91 18.77 -6.27
N TRP A 280 6.19 17.46 -6.31
CA TRP A 280 7.01 16.77 -5.30
C TRP A 280 8.41 17.38 -5.16
N ARG A 281 9.03 17.89 -6.24
CA ARG A 281 10.35 18.54 -6.19
C ARG A 281 10.36 19.75 -5.26
N VAL A 282 9.29 20.54 -5.30
CA VAL A 282 9.14 21.72 -4.44
C VAL A 282 8.70 21.33 -3.04
N LYS A 283 7.79 20.37 -2.93
CA LYS A 283 7.13 20.02 -1.66
C LYS A 283 7.95 19.11 -0.74
N ASP A 284 8.73 18.20 -1.31
CA ASP A 284 9.45 17.18 -0.54
C ASP A 284 10.90 17.57 -0.25
N GLY A 285 11.43 18.59 -0.93
CA GLY A 285 12.76 19.17 -0.70
C GLY A 285 13.87 18.67 -1.63
N GLU A 286 15.01 19.35 -1.58
CA GLU A 286 16.16 19.12 -2.47
C GLU A 286 16.77 17.71 -2.34
N ASP A 287 16.72 17.11 -1.15
CA ASP A 287 17.23 15.75 -0.92
C ASP A 287 16.50 14.71 -1.79
N VAL A 288 15.20 14.92 -2.04
CA VAL A 288 14.39 14.02 -2.88
C VAL A 288 14.79 14.16 -4.33
N GLU A 289 14.96 15.40 -4.80
CA GLU A 289 15.40 15.66 -6.17
C GLU A 289 16.78 15.08 -6.44
N LYS A 290 17.73 15.29 -5.53
CA LYS A 290 19.07 14.70 -5.62
C LYS A 290 19.00 13.17 -5.71
N HIS A 291 18.26 12.54 -4.82
CA HIS A 291 18.08 11.08 -4.82
C HIS A 291 17.59 10.55 -6.17
N VAL A 292 16.53 11.17 -6.72
CA VAL A 292 15.93 10.75 -8.00
C VAL A 292 16.88 10.96 -9.18
N MET A 293 17.58 12.09 -9.21
CA MET A 293 18.38 12.49 -10.36
C MET A 293 19.78 11.86 -10.37
N GLU A 294 20.34 11.53 -9.21
CA GLU A 294 21.75 11.12 -9.08
C GLU A 294 21.94 9.70 -8.54
N GLU A 295 21.05 9.23 -7.66
CA GLU A 295 21.30 8.02 -6.87
C GLU A 295 20.47 6.82 -7.31
N LEU A 296 19.32 7.07 -7.93
CA LEU A 296 18.30 6.05 -8.06
C LEU A 296 18.53 5.03 -9.18
N TYR A 297 19.11 5.48 -10.30
CA TYR A 297 19.37 4.62 -11.46
C TYR A 297 20.84 4.24 -11.53
N ALA A 298 21.13 3.01 -11.93
CA ALA A 298 22.52 2.57 -12.11
C ALA A 298 23.20 3.42 -13.19
N ASP A 299 24.43 3.85 -12.94
CA ASP A 299 25.16 4.68 -13.89
C ASP A 299 25.52 3.88 -15.15
N THR A 300 24.77 4.09 -16.23
CA THR A 300 24.92 3.36 -17.50
C THR A 300 26.18 3.77 -18.27
N ARG A 301 26.97 4.73 -17.77
CA ARG A 301 28.18 5.27 -18.41
C ARG A 301 29.43 4.39 -18.28
N SER A 302 29.36 3.25 -17.62
CA SER A 302 30.52 2.37 -17.38
C SER A 302 30.58 1.12 -18.26
N ALA A 303 29.68 0.98 -19.24
CA ALA A 303 29.59 -0.18 -20.13
C ALA A 303 29.77 0.16 -21.62
N SER A 304 30.63 1.13 -21.94
CA SER A 304 31.05 1.45 -23.31
C SER A 304 32.54 1.22 -23.51
#